data_AF-A0A924B657-F1
#
_entry.id   AF-A0A924B657-F1
#
_cell.length_a   1.000
_cell.length_b   1.000
_cell.length_c   1.000
_cell.angle_alpha   90.00
_cell.angle_beta   90.00
_cell.angle_gamma   90.00
#
_symmetry.space_group_name_H-M   'P 1'
#
loop_
_entity.id
_entity.type
_entity.pdbx_description
1 polymer ?
#
loop_
_entity_poly.entity_id
_entity_poly.type
_entity_poly.pdbx_seq_one_letter_code
_entity_poly.pdbx_strand_id
1 'polypeptide(L)'
;DGLEAAMHLQSRGKTLHVTWLGDEGLAPADAVTSLARARQAGVSISTHPPAAWDLAIDALLGIGAARAPQDRMADWISRMNAGPAPVLAVDIPSGLHADTGTGAAARASHTLSLLTLKPGLFTAQGRDAAGQIWLDDLGGAAGGADVAPTAVLSSDFAAVNRLHASHKGSYGDVAVIGGAAGMGGAALLAASAALHGGAGRVFAGLLDAAAMTVDVSQPELMLRAWESLDLAAMSVACGCGGGEAVRSALPRVLSTARALVLDADALNAIAADPQLQSQLKARAGRGGQATVITPHPLEAARLLGRSAADVQADRLAAAGELARRFSCVVVLKGSGSITAAPGELPVVNFTGNAKLATAGTGDVLAGMVAARLAQGAAAFAAAHEAVHAHGACADAWPDGPALTASSLAGRA
;
A
#
# COMPACT_ATOMS: atom_id res chain seq x y z
N ASP A 1 24.60 -14.11 11.11
CA ASP A 1 24.91 -13.53 9.77
C ASP A 1 26.03 -12.50 9.74
N GLY A 2 25.96 -11.38 10.48
CA GLY A 2 27.02 -10.35 10.43
C GLY A 2 28.46 -10.87 10.69
N LEU A 3 28.61 -11.82 11.63
CA LEU A 3 29.89 -12.48 11.92
C LEU A 3 30.38 -13.36 10.75
N GLU A 4 29.48 -14.04 10.04
CA GLU A 4 29.81 -14.81 8.84
C GLU A 4 30.25 -13.91 7.69
N ALA A 5 29.54 -12.79 7.49
CA ALA A 5 29.92 -11.78 6.52
C ALA A 5 31.33 -11.25 6.81
N ALA A 6 31.65 -10.96 8.08
CA ALA A 6 32.98 -10.51 8.48
C ALA A 6 34.06 -11.55 8.18
N MET A 7 33.84 -12.83 8.51
CA MET A 7 34.75 -13.93 8.18
C MET A 7 35.02 -14.00 6.66
N HIS A 8 33.97 -13.95 5.84
CA HIS A 8 34.10 -14.01 4.39
C HIS A 8 34.80 -12.77 3.81
N LEU A 9 34.54 -11.58 4.33
CA LEU A 9 35.23 -10.37 3.90
C LEU A 9 36.71 -10.37 4.32
N GLN A 10 37.05 -10.93 5.49
CA GLN A 10 38.42 -11.06 5.98
C GLN A 10 39.24 -11.98 5.07
N SER A 11 38.69 -13.14 4.71
CA SER A 11 39.34 -14.07 3.76
C SER A 11 39.52 -13.48 2.36
N ARG A 12 38.74 -12.45 1.99
CA ARG A 12 38.88 -11.69 0.74
C ARG A 12 39.80 -10.47 0.88
N GLY A 13 40.50 -10.32 2.01
CA GLY A 13 41.50 -9.27 2.24
C GLY A 13 40.91 -7.86 2.42
N LYS A 14 39.65 -7.74 2.88
CA LYS A 14 39.05 -6.44 3.20
C LYS A 14 39.48 -5.96 4.59
N THR A 15 39.64 -4.65 4.76
CA THR A 15 39.85 -4.05 6.08
C THR A 15 38.51 -3.99 6.82
N LEU A 16 38.45 -4.59 8.00
CA LEU A 16 37.21 -4.76 8.75
C LEU A 16 37.35 -4.24 10.18
N HIS A 17 36.27 -3.64 10.65
CA HIS A 17 36.05 -3.32 12.05
C HIS A 17 34.72 -3.94 12.47
N VAL A 18 34.77 -4.96 13.32
CA VAL A 18 33.56 -5.62 13.81
C VAL A 18 33.28 -5.14 15.23
N THR A 19 32.10 -4.57 15.44
CA THR A 19 31.59 -4.24 16.78
C THR A 19 30.44 -5.17 17.12
N TRP A 20 30.41 -5.62 18.37
CA TRP A 20 29.39 -6.55 18.85
C TRP A 20 28.88 -6.14 20.23
N LEU A 21 27.55 -6.14 20.39
CA LEU A 21 26.86 -5.85 21.67
C LEU A 21 26.47 -7.12 22.44
N GLY A 22 26.62 -8.29 21.82
CA GLY A 22 26.20 -9.55 22.45
C GLY A 22 27.14 -9.98 23.56
N ASP A 23 26.62 -10.88 24.38
CA ASP A 23 27.35 -11.60 25.44
C ASP A 23 27.44 -13.07 25.02
N GLU A 24 28.64 -13.64 24.99
CA GLU A 24 28.87 -15.04 24.59
C GLU A 24 28.08 -16.02 25.46
N GLY A 25 27.85 -15.69 26.73
CA GLY A 25 27.08 -16.54 27.65
C GLY A 25 25.57 -16.52 27.41
N LEU A 26 25.07 -15.51 26.69
CA LEU A 26 23.63 -15.31 26.43
C LEU A 26 23.28 -15.41 24.94
N ALA A 27 24.28 -15.46 24.06
CA ALA A 27 24.08 -15.49 22.63
C ALA A 27 23.56 -16.87 22.16
N PRO A 28 22.71 -16.91 21.13
CA PRO A 28 22.31 -18.14 20.46
C PRO A 28 23.52 -18.99 20.00
N ALA A 29 23.36 -20.32 19.99
CA ALA A 29 24.46 -21.26 19.73
C ALA A 29 25.09 -21.07 18.34
N ASP A 30 24.29 -20.72 17.34
CA ASP A 30 24.72 -20.38 15.99
C ASP A 30 25.54 -19.08 15.95
N ALA A 31 25.15 -18.06 16.72
CA ALA A 31 25.92 -16.82 16.86
C ALA A 31 27.28 -17.07 17.54
N VAL A 32 27.33 -17.89 18.60
CA VAL A 32 28.58 -18.30 19.27
C VAL A 32 29.49 -19.07 18.31
N THR A 33 28.92 -20.00 17.54
CA THR A 33 29.65 -20.76 16.52
C THR A 33 30.22 -19.84 15.44
N SER A 34 29.43 -18.88 14.97
CA SER A 34 29.85 -17.89 13.98
C SER A 34 30.96 -16.97 14.50
N LEU A 35 30.90 -16.59 15.79
CA LEU A 35 31.93 -15.79 16.44
C LEU A 35 33.27 -16.54 16.51
N ALA A 36 33.23 -17.83 16.88
CA ALA A 36 34.42 -18.67 16.94
C ALA A 36 35.08 -18.80 15.55
N ARG A 37 34.29 -19.02 14.50
CA ARG A 37 34.78 -19.08 13.11
C ARG A 37 35.39 -17.74 12.67
N ALA A 38 34.74 -16.62 12.96
CA ALA A 38 35.27 -15.30 12.65
C ALA A 38 36.63 -15.05 13.34
N ARG A 39 36.76 -15.39 14.63
CA ARG A 39 38.03 -15.29 15.37
C ARG A 39 39.12 -16.18 14.78
N GLN A 40 38.78 -17.42 14.41
CA GLN A 40 39.73 -18.34 13.77
C GLN A 40 40.23 -17.82 12.41
N ALA A 41 39.38 -17.07 11.69
CA ALA A 41 39.75 -16.38 10.46
C ALA A 41 40.53 -15.06 10.69
N GLY A 42 40.84 -14.71 11.95
CA GLY A 42 41.60 -13.51 12.30
C GLY A 42 40.77 -12.24 12.44
N VAL A 43 39.43 -12.33 12.46
CA VAL A 43 38.56 -11.16 12.68
C VAL A 43 38.67 -10.69 14.13
N SER A 44 39.05 -9.42 14.32
CA SER A 44 39.11 -8.78 15.63
C SER A 44 37.79 -8.09 15.99
N ILE A 45 37.31 -8.28 17.22
CA ILE A 45 36.08 -7.66 17.74
C ILE A 45 36.43 -6.45 18.60
N SER A 46 35.81 -5.32 18.32
CA SER A 46 35.97 -4.05 19.03
C SER A 46 34.74 -3.69 19.84
N THR A 47 34.94 -2.91 20.90
CA THR A 47 33.86 -2.42 21.77
C THR A 47 33.20 -1.14 21.26
N HIS A 48 33.83 -0.45 20.31
CA HIS A 48 33.38 0.83 19.76
C HIS A 48 33.53 0.84 18.23
N PRO A 49 32.61 1.51 17.51
CA PRO A 49 32.72 1.66 16.06
C PRO A 49 33.94 2.53 15.70
N PRO A 50 34.53 2.35 14.51
CA PRO A 50 35.62 3.21 14.05
C PRO A 50 35.13 4.65 13.85
N ALA A 51 36.05 5.61 13.74
CA ALA A 51 35.69 7.01 13.49
C ALA A 51 35.20 7.27 12.05
N ALA A 52 35.64 6.43 11.10
CA ALA A 52 35.28 6.50 9.69
C ALA A 52 35.20 5.10 9.09
N TRP A 53 34.35 4.93 8.07
CA TRP A 53 34.17 3.69 7.32
C TRP A 53 33.60 3.99 5.93
N ASP A 54 33.83 3.08 4.99
CA ASP A 54 33.33 3.19 3.60
C ASP A 54 31.96 2.51 3.40
N LEU A 55 31.63 1.54 4.26
CA LEU A 55 30.37 0.77 4.26
C LEU A 55 30.08 0.31 5.69
N ALA A 56 28.83 0.44 6.13
CA ALA A 56 28.34 -0.20 7.34
C ALA A 56 27.50 -1.43 6.98
N ILE A 57 27.74 -2.56 7.65
CA ILE A 57 26.87 -3.74 7.59
C ILE A 57 26.08 -3.79 8.88
N ASP A 58 24.79 -3.49 8.77
CA ASP A 58 23.86 -3.56 9.90
C ASP A 58 23.36 -4.99 10.08
N ALA A 59 23.84 -5.64 11.13
CA ALA A 59 23.43 -6.97 11.56
C ALA A 59 23.21 -7.00 13.08
N LEU A 60 22.72 -5.89 13.65
CA LEU A 60 22.52 -5.76 15.10
C LEU A 60 21.26 -6.48 15.57
N LEU A 61 20.15 -6.33 14.84
CA LEU A 61 18.85 -6.91 15.14
C LEU A 61 18.21 -7.47 13.86
N GLY A 62 17.62 -8.67 13.96
CA GLY A 62 16.78 -9.28 12.93
C GLY A 62 15.30 -9.34 13.35
N ILE A 63 14.55 -10.28 12.77
CA ILE A 63 13.11 -10.47 13.06
C ILE A 63 12.77 -10.82 14.52
N GLY A 64 13.73 -11.27 15.32
CA GLY A 64 13.51 -11.61 16.74
C GLY A 64 13.41 -10.39 17.67
N ALA A 65 13.62 -9.17 17.16
CA ALA A 65 13.60 -7.96 17.95
C ALA A 65 12.16 -7.51 18.25
N ALA A 66 11.77 -7.58 19.52
CA ALA A 66 10.47 -7.11 20.00
C ALA A 66 10.51 -5.70 20.64
N ARG A 67 11.70 -5.14 20.88
CA ARG A 67 11.88 -3.87 21.60
C ARG A 67 12.68 -2.88 20.77
N ALA A 68 12.33 -1.61 20.93
CA ALA A 68 13.08 -0.52 20.31
C ALA A 68 14.55 -0.52 20.77
N PRO A 69 15.50 -0.16 19.89
CA PRO A 69 16.89 -0.03 20.28
C PRO A 69 17.11 1.00 21.39
N GLN A 70 17.99 0.70 22.34
CA GLN A 70 18.33 1.57 23.48
C GLN A 70 19.84 1.71 23.63
N ASP A 71 20.26 2.70 24.40
CA ASP A 71 21.64 2.94 24.83
C ASP A 71 22.65 2.88 23.67
N ARG A 72 23.68 2.03 23.79
CA ARG A 72 24.76 1.87 22.81
C ARG A 72 24.25 1.47 21.43
N MET A 73 23.19 0.65 21.36
CA MET A 73 22.63 0.23 20.07
C MET A 73 21.95 1.40 19.36
N ALA A 74 21.19 2.21 20.11
CA ALA A 74 20.57 3.42 19.57
C ALA A 74 21.63 4.45 19.13
N ASP A 75 22.72 4.61 19.88
CA ASP A 75 23.87 5.44 19.48
C ASP A 75 24.48 4.95 18.16
N TRP A 76 24.72 3.65 18.01
CA TRP A 76 25.31 3.08 16.79
C TRP A 76 24.40 3.23 15.58
N ILE A 77 23.10 2.98 15.73
CA ILE A 77 22.11 3.23 14.67
C ILE A 77 22.10 4.71 14.29
N SER A 78 22.14 5.62 15.26
CA SER A 78 22.18 7.07 15.01
C SER A 78 23.44 7.48 14.26
N ARG A 79 24.61 6.89 14.59
CA ARG A 79 25.86 7.13 13.86
C ARG A 79 25.82 6.61 12.42
N MET A 80 25.25 5.42 12.19
CA MET A 80 25.05 4.91 10.83
C MET A 80 24.17 5.86 10.01
N ASN A 81 23.06 6.33 10.59
CA ASN A 81 22.12 7.22 9.91
C ASN A 81 22.67 8.63 9.65
N ALA A 82 23.58 9.12 10.49
CA ALA A 82 24.19 10.44 10.34
C ALA A 82 25.41 10.43 9.40
N GLY A 83 26.02 9.26 9.15
CA GLY A 83 27.19 9.11 8.31
C GLY A 83 26.86 9.17 6.81
N PRO A 84 27.83 9.54 5.96
CA PRO A 84 27.66 9.55 4.50
C PRO A 84 27.84 8.17 3.86
N ALA A 85 28.37 7.20 4.59
CA ALA A 85 28.65 5.87 4.08
C ALA A 85 27.34 5.07 3.87
N PRO A 86 27.22 4.29 2.79
CA PRO A 86 26.09 3.41 2.60
C PRO A 86 25.98 2.40 3.75
N VAL A 87 24.75 2.05 4.09
CA VAL A 87 24.42 0.99 5.04
C VAL A 87 23.80 -0.18 4.26
N LEU A 88 24.31 -1.39 4.48
CA LEU A 88 23.73 -2.66 4.04
C LEU A 88 23.11 -3.34 5.26
N ALA A 89 21.78 -3.40 5.32
CA ALA A 89 21.08 -4.15 6.36
C ALA A 89 21.00 -5.63 6.00
N VAL A 90 21.28 -6.49 6.98
CA VAL A 90 21.12 -7.93 6.88
C VAL A 90 19.75 -8.29 7.47
N ASP A 91 18.95 -8.94 6.66
CA ASP A 91 17.58 -9.37 6.91
C ASP A 91 16.53 -8.24 6.97
N ILE A 92 16.74 -7.28 7.88
CA ILE A 92 15.89 -6.12 8.12
C ILE A 92 16.73 -4.99 8.76
N PRO A 93 16.49 -3.70 8.45
CA PRO A 93 17.17 -2.62 9.15
C PRO A 93 16.91 -2.68 10.66
N SER A 94 17.98 -2.66 11.46
CA SER A 94 17.89 -2.78 12.91
C SER A 94 17.02 -1.68 13.50
N GLY A 95 16.07 -2.08 14.34
CA GLY A 95 15.07 -1.19 14.95
C GLY A 95 13.77 -1.04 14.16
N LEU A 96 13.66 -1.65 12.98
CA LEU A 96 12.42 -1.76 12.21
C LEU A 96 11.66 -3.03 12.62
N HIS A 97 10.35 -2.91 12.87
CA HIS A 97 9.50 -4.06 13.13
C HIS A 97 9.20 -4.83 11.83
N ALA A 98 9.44 -6.14 11.83
CA ALA A 98 9.34 -7.00 10.65
C ALA A 98 7.95 -7.05 10.02
N ASP A 99 6.88 -7.05 10.82
CA ASP A 99 5.52 -7.15 10.28
C ASP A 99 4.89 -5.80 9.94
N THR A 100 5.23 -4.74 10.68
CA THR A 100 4.49 -3.47 10.64
C THR A 100 5.27 -2.33 10.00
N GLY A 101 6.59 -2.46 9.85
CA GLY A 101 7.45 -1.43 9.26
C GLY A 101 7.58 -0.18 10.12
N THR A 102 7.24 -0.28 11.41
CA THR A 102 7.34 0.81 12.39
C THR A 102 8.61 0.70 13.22
N GLY A 103 9.13 1.83 13.68
CA GLY A 103 10.28 1.88 14.59
C GLY A 103 11.30 2.96 14.23
N ALA A 104 12.21 3.20 15.18
CA ALA A 104 13.39 4.04 14.97
C ALA A 104 14.52 3.16 14.42
N ALA A 105 14.58 3.04 13.10
CA ALA A 105 15.43 2.07 12.42
C ALA A 105 16.72 2.70 11.85
N ALA A 106 17.70 1.83 11.57
CA ALA A 106 18.76 2.14 10.62
C ALA A 106 18.17 2.48 9.24
N ARG A 107 18.82 3.39 8.51
CA ARG A 107 18.44 3.80 7.15
C ARG A 107 19.41 3.17 6.18
N ALA A 108 19.01 2.04 5.62
CA ALA A 108 19.79 1.25 4.70
C ALA A 108 19.73 1.82 3.27
N SER A 109 20.86 1.78 2.58
CA SER A 109 20.90 1.93 1.12
C SER A 109 20.41 0.65 0.43
N HIS A 110 20.69 -0.49 1.05
CA HIS A 110 20.31 -1.82 0.58
C HIS A 110 19.94 -2.70 1.78
N THR A 111 18.94 -3.57 1.61
CA THR A 111 18.58 -4.60 2.59
C THR A 111 18.62 -5.96 1.92
N LEU A 112 19.45 -6.87 2.43
CA LEU A 112 19.46 -8.27 2.00
C LEU A 112 18.50 -9.06 2.90
N SER A 113 17.25 -9.24 2.47
CA SER A 113 16.27 -10.04 3.18
C SER A 113 16.52 -11.54 2.96
N LEU A 114 16.52 -12.31 4.04
CA LEU A 114 16.85 -13.74 4.00
C LEU A 114 15.59 -14.60 4.17
N LEU A 115 15.52 -15.73 3.46
CA LEU A 115 14.42 -16.72 3.45
C LEU A 115 13.09 -16.23 2.86
N THR A 116 12.64 -15.02 3.22
CA THR A 116 11.39 -14.43 2.76
C THR A 116 11.43 -12.92 2.91
N LEU A 117 10.51 -12.24 2.24
CA LEU A 117 10.28 -10.82 2.40
C LEU A 117 9.45 -10.53 3.65
N LYS A 118 9.85 -9.51 4.42
CA LYS A 118 9.14 -9.05 5.61
C LYS A 118 8.19 -7.92 5.21
N PRO A 119 6.89 -7.95 5.54
CA PRO A 119 5.95 -6.90 5.14
C PRO A 119 6.40 -5.50 5.58
N GLY A 120 7.05 -5.42 6.74
CA GLY A 120 7.60 -4.21 7.32
C GLY A 120 8.64 -3.51 6.44
N LEU A 121 9.27 -4.18 5.48
CA LEU A 121 10.15 -3.53 4.50
C LEU A 121 9.38 -2.69 3.45
N PHE A 122 8.08 -2.95 3.29
CA PHE A 122 7.25 -2.42 2.21
C PHE A 122 6.10 -1.53 2.70
N THR A 123 6.05 -1.20 3.99
CA THR A 123 5.00 -0.37 4.58
C THR A 123 5.59 0.62 5.59
N ALA A 124 4.81 1.65 5.94
CA ALA A 124 5.16 2.64 6.96
C ALA A 124 6.59 3.22 6.78
N GLN A 125 7.38 3.32 7.85
CA GLN A 125 8.76 3.82 7.80
C GLN A 125 9.72 2.87 7.07
N GLY A 126 9.36 1.59 6.93
CA GLY A 126 10.20 0.61 6.28
C GLY A 126 10.57 0.94 4.84
N ARG A 127 9.65 1.55 4.09
CA ARG A 127 9.94 2.01 2.71
C ARG A 127 11.05 3.06 2.65
N ASP A 128 11.18 3.88 3.70
CA ASP A 128 12.24 4.89 3.80
C ASP A 128 13.53 4.36 4.45
N ALA A 129 13.44 3.22 5.15
CA ALA A 129 14.53 2.62 5.90
C ALA A 129 15.23 1.47 5.14
N ALA A 130 14.55 0.80 4.21
CA ALA A 130 15.05 -0.44 3.60
C ALA A 130 15.94 -0.25 2.37
N GLY A 131 15.85 0.91 1.69
CA GLY A 131 16.57 1.15 0.44
C GLY A 131 16.21 0.13 -0.64
N GLN A 132 17.18 -0.30 -1.44
CA GLN A 132 16.97 -1.38 -2.42
C GLN A 132 16.95 -2.74 -1.71
N ILE A 133 15.87 -3.50 -1.90
CA ILE A 133 15.69 -4.80 -1.25
C ILE A 133 16.17 -5.90 -2.19
N TRP A 134 17.05 -6.76 -1.67
CA TRP A 134 17.46 -8.02 -2.29
C TRP A 134 16.85 -9.17 -1.49
N LEU A 135 16.43 -10.22 -2.18
CA LEU A 135 15.94 -11.45 -1.56
C LEU A 135 16.94 -12.58 -1.85
N ASP A 136 17.41 -13.22 -0.79
CA ASP A 136 18.10 -14.51 -0.87
C ASP A 136 17.26 -15.53 -0.10
N ASP A 137 16.69 -16.51 -0.82
CA ASP A 137 15.86 -17.55 -0.23
C ASP A 137 16.67 -18.64 0.49
N LEU A 138 18.00 -18.54 0.47
CA LEU A 138 18.95 -19.50 1.03
C LEU A 138 18.74 -20.93 0.53
N GLY A 139 18.19 -21.08 -0.68
CA GLY A 139 17.81 -22.37 -1.25
C GLY A 139 16.59 -23.01 -0.59
N GLY A 140 15.89 -22.30 0.28
CA GLY A 140 14.58 -22.69 0.80
C GLY A 140 13.50 -22.47 -0.27
N ALA A 141 12.58 -23.41 -0.43
CA ALA A 141 11.38 -23.13 -1.19
C ALA A 141 10.67 -21.93 -0.53
N ALA A 142 10.31 -20.90 -1.31
CA ALA A 142 9.54 -19.76 -0.82
C ALA A 142 8.30 -20.27 -0.07
N GLY A 143 8.31 -20.14 1.27
CA GLY A 143 7.40 -20.88 2.13
C GLY A 143 7.80 -22.35 2.24
N GLY A 144 8.69 -22.69 3.18
CA GLY A 144 8.82 -24.08 3.62
C GLY A 144 7.41 -24.62 3.88
N ALA A 145 7.10 -25.82 3.36
CA ALA A 145 5.74 -26.30 3.06
C ALA A 145 4.70 -26.22 4.22
N ASP A 146 5.13 -25.88 5.45
CA ASP A 146 4.32 -25.82 6.66
C ASP A 146 4.03 -24.39 7.19
N VAL A 147 4.58 -23.31 6.60
CA VAL A 147 4.32 -21.92 7.08
C VAL A 147 3.54 -21.12 6.04
N ALA A 148 2.29 -20.77 6.37
CA ALA A 148 1.47 -19.92 5.54
C ALA A 148 2.00 -18.47 5.50
N PRO A 149 2.02 -17.81 4.33
CA PRO A 149 2.44 -16.41 4.22
C PRO A 149 1.44 -15.48 4.92
N THR A 150 1.94 -14.44 5.58
CA THR A 150 1.12 -13.38 6.19
C THR A 150 0.55 -12.41 5.15
N ALA A 151 1.30 -12.20 4.06
CA ALA A 151 0.93 -11.33 2.94
C ALA A 151 1.72 -11.73 1.69
N VAL A 152 1.28 -11.23 0.54
CA VAL A 152 2.04 -11.30 -0.72
C VAL A 152 2.44 -9.90 -1.15
N LEU A 153 3.60 -9.77 -1.79
CA LEU A 153 4.00 -8.52 -2.43
C LEU A 153 3.24 -8.37 -3.75
N SER A 154 2.82 -7.16 -4.11
CA SER A 154 2.23 -6.92 -5.43
C SER A 154 3.21 -7.32 -6.53
N SER A 155 2.68 -7.73 -7.68
CA SER A 155 3.47 -8.11 -8.85
C SER A 155 3.05 -7.26 -10.05
N ASP A 156 3.90 -7.23 -11.07
CA ASP A 156 3.55 -6.60 -12.34
C ASP A 156 2.36 -7.32 -12.99
N PHE A 157 1.55 -6.54 -13.70
CA PHE A 157 0.38 -7.03 -14.41
C PHE A 157 0.60 -7.01 -15.91
N ALA A 158 0.16 -8.07 -16.59
CA ALA A 158 0.14 -8.09 -18.03
C ALA A 158 -0.86 -7.04 -18.56
N ALA A 159 -0.51 -6.38 -19.66
CA ALA A 159 -1.43 -5.49 -20.34
C ALA A 159 -2.68 -6.27 -20.81
N VAL A 160 -3.86 -5.79 -20.46
CA VAL A 160 -5.12 -6.37 -20.92
C VAL A 160 -5.28 -6.06 -22.41
N ASN A 161 -5.20 -7.09 -23.25
CA ASN A 161 -5.38 -6.93 -24.68
C ASN A 161 -6.88 -6.73 -25.01
N ARG A 162 -7.19 -5.66 -25.74
CA ARG A 162 -8.55 -5.36 -26.20
C ARG A 162 -8.84 -6.08 -27.51
N LEU A 163 -9.87 -6.92 -27.50
CA LEU A 163 -10.36 -7.57 -28.72
C LEU A 163 -10.86 -6.53 -29.72
N HIS A 164 -10.52 -6.72 -31.01
CA HIS A 164 -10.92 -5.81 -32.08
C HIS A 164 -12.43 -5.83 -32.31
N ALA A 165 -13.06 -7.01 -32.20
CA ALA A 165 -14.50 -7.19 -32.30
C ALA A 165 -15.18 -6.84 -30.96
N SER A 166 -15.08 -5.57 -30.54
CA SER A 166 -15.66 -5.05 -29.30
C SER A 166 -16.43 -3.75 -29.56
N HIS A 167 -17.24 -3.35 -28.59
CA HIS A 167 -17.95 -2.07 -28.61
C HIS A 167 -17.90 -1.43 -27.21
N LYS A 168 -18.33 -0.17 -27.08
CA LYS A 168 -18.35 0.52 -25.77
C LYS A 168 -19.00 -0.30 -24.63
N GLY A 169 -20.10 -1.00 -24.89
CA GLY A 169 -20.73 -1.88 -23.89
C GLY A 169 -19.89 -3.09 -23.45
N SER A 170 -18.86 -3.49 -24.20
CA SER A 170 -17.98 -4.63 -23.86
C SER A 170 -17.07 -4.33 -22.66
N TYR A 171 -16.87 -3.05 -22.34
CA TYR A 171 -16.00 -2.57 -21.26
C TYR A 171 -16.80 -1.97 -20.09
N GLY A 172 -18.11 -2.20 -20.08
CA GLY A 172 -19.02 -1.79 -19.02
C GLY A 172 -19.21 -0.27 -18.87
N ASP A 173 -20.13 0.07 -17.97
CA ASP A 173 -20.48 1.44 -17.64
C ASP A 173 -20.02 1.77 -16.22
N VAL A 174 -19.39 2.94 -16.08
CA VAL A 174 -19.03 3.50 -14.77
C VAL A 174 -19.89 4.72 -14.48
N ALA A 175 -20.45 4.79 -13.28
CA ALA A 175 -21.07 5.98 -12.73
C ALA A 175 -20.23 6.52 -11.57
N VAL A 176 -19.93 7.82 -11.58
CA VAL A 176 -19.29 8.50 -10.46
C VAL A 176 -20.32 9.38 -9.76
N ILE A 177 -20.59 9.12 -8.49
CA ILE A 177 -21.55 9.84 -7.67
C ILE A 177 -20.80 10.58 -6.57
N GLY A 178 -20.76 11.91 -6.66
CA GLY A 178 -19.94 12.74 -5.78
C GLY A 178 -20.04 14.20 -6.18
N GLY A 179 -19.07 15.02 -5.78
CA GLY A 179 -19.01 16.42 -6.20
C GLY A 179 -20.19 17.25 -5.69
N ALA A 180 -20.26 17.46 -4.38
CA ALA A 180 -21.12 18.46 -3.77
C ALA A 180 -20.64 19.88 -4.10
N ALA A 181 -21.38 20.89 -3.63
CA ALA A 181 -21.10 22.30 -3.91
C ALA A 181 -19.63 22.65 -3.56
N GLY A 182 -18.90 23.15 -4.55
CA GLY A 182 -17.47 23.49 -4.43
C GLY A 182 -16.49 22.32 -4.53
N MET A 183 -16.97 21.08 -4.70
CA MET A 183 -16.14 19.86 -4.71
C MET A 183 -16.29 19.01 -5.99
N GLY A 184 -16.91 19.56 -7.04
CA GLY A 184 -17.11 18.86 -8.32
C GLY A 184 -15.82 18.29 -8.95
N GLY A 185 -14.67 18.92 -8.72
CA GLY A 185 -13.37 18.47 -9.22
C GLY A 185 -13.00 17.04 -8.81
N ALA A 186 -13.32 16.62 -7.58
CA ALA A 186 -13.02 15.26 -7.10
C ALA A 186 -13.78 14.20 -7.90
N ALA A 187 -15.07 14.40 -8.15
CA ALA A 187 -15.89 13.51 -8.97
C ALA A 187 -15.42 13.50 -10.44
N LEU A 188 -15.01 14.65 -10.98
CA LEU A 188 -14.46 14.72 -12.34
C LEU A 188 -13.11 14.00 -12.45
N LEU A 189 -12.23 14.07 -11.44
CA LEU A 189 -10.99 13.31 -11.41
C LEU A 189 -11.24 11.80 -11.41
N ALA A 190 -12.17 11.31 -10.58
CA ALA A 190 -12.56 9.90 -10.57
C ALA A 190 -13.20 9.48 -11.90
N ALA A 191 -14.05 10.31 -12.49
CA ALA A 191 -14.66 10.03 -13.80
C ALA A 191 -13.62 10.00 -14.92
N SER A 192 -12.68 10.94 -14.89
CA SER A 192 -11.56 11.02 -15.82
C SER A 192 -10.68 9.78 -15.75
N ALA A 193 -10.35 9.35 -14.53
CA ALA A 193 -9.56 8.16 -14.30
C ALA A 193 -10.29 6.88 -14.74
N ALA A 194 -11.61 6.82 -14.54
CA ALA A 194 -12.41 5.70 -15.04
C ALA A 194 -12.42 5.63 -16.58
N LEU A 195 -12.45 6.79 -17.25
CA LEU A 195 -12.41 6.87 -18.72
C LEU A 195 -11.07 6.34 -19.25
N HIS A 196 -9.96 6.87 -18.74
CA HIS A 196 -8.61 6.50 -19.18
C HIS A 196 -8.24 5.07 -18.76
N GLY A 197 -8.66 4.64 -17.56
CA GLY A 197 -8.59 3.26 -17.09
C GLY A 197 -9.46 2.29 -17.91
N GLY A 198 -10.21 2.82 -18.89
CA GLY A 198 -10.73 2.05 -19.98
C GLY A 198 -12.17 1.59 -19.82
N ALA A 199 -12.97 2.25 -18.98
CA ALA A 199 -14.40 2.03 -18.96
C ALA A 199 -15.00 2.30 -20.36
N GLY A 200 -16.05 1.55 -20.71
CA GLY A 200 -16.72 1.71 -21.99
C GLY A 200 -17.48 3.01 -22.13
N ARG A 201 -18.16 3.40 -21.04
CA ARG A 201 -18.88 4.67 -20.88
C ARG A 201 -18.71 5.15 -19.45
N VAL A 202 -18.57 6.47 -19.28
CA VAL A 202 -18.47 7.08 -17.96
C VAL A 202 -19.54 8.15 -17.80
N PHE A 203 -20.28 8.04 -16.70
CA PHE A 203 -21.31 8.98 -16.30
C PHE A 203 -20.87 9.70 -15.03
N ALA A 204 -20.96 11.02 -15.02
CA ALA A 204 -20.72 11.83 -13.83
C ALA A 204 -22.07 12.30 -13.27
N GLY A 205 -22.44 11.74 -12.12
CA GLY A 205 -23.60 12.10 -11.32
C GLY A 205 -23.20 13.06 -10.21
N LEU A 206 -23.09 14.35 -10.53
CA LEU A 206 -22.73 15.37 -9.54
C LEU A 206 -23.89 15.59 -8.55
N LEU A 207 -23.56 15.70 -7.26
CA LEU A 207 -24.52 15.90 -6.18
C LEU A 207 -24.95 17.36 -6.05
N ASP A 208 -24.14 18.30 -6.52
CA ASP A 208 -24.53 19.69 -6.65
C ASP A 208 -25.48 19.88 -7.85
N ALA A 209 -26.74 20.21 -7.56
CA ALA A 209 -27.75 20.46 -8.59
C ALA A 209 -27.44 21.71 -9.45
N ALA A 210 -26.59 22.61 -8.98
CA ALA A 210 -26.12 23.78 -9.72
C ALA A 210 -24.81 23.51 -10.48
N ALA A 211 -24.33 22.27 -10.50
CA ALA A 211 -23.09 21.91 -11.18
C ALA A 211 -23.16 22.10 -12.69
N MET A 212 -21.98 22.06 -13.31
CA MET A 212 -21.84 22.11 -14.76
C MET A 212 -22.62 20.96 -15.42
N THR A 213 -23.12 21.22 -16.63
CA THR A 213 -23.80 20.23 -17.46
C THR A 213 -22.90 19.61 -18.53
N VAL A 214 -21.71 20.19 -18.71
CA VAL A 214 -20.65 19.71 -19.61
C VAL A 214 -19.28 20.06 -19.02
N ASP A 215 -18.34 19.12 -19.10
CA ASP A 215 -16.91 19.40 -18.89
C ASP A 215 -16.27 19.66 -20.25
N VAL A 216 -15.85 20.90 -20.49
CA VAL A 216 -15.24 21.29 -21.78
C VAL A 216 -13.85 20.68 -21.98
N SER A 217 -13.17 20.30 -20.90
CA SER A 217 -11.85 19.67 -20.95
C SER A 217 -11.94 18.16 -21.21
N GLN A 218 -13.10 17.56 -20.94
CA GLN A 218 -13.34 16.14 -21.12
C GLN A 218 -14.79 15.87 -21.59
N PRO A 219 -15.12 16.28 -22.83
CA PRO A 219 -16.49 16.18 -23.37
C PRO A 219 -16.99 14.73 -23.53
N GLU A 220 -16.11 13.73 -23.41
CA GLU A 220 -16.46 12.31 -23.38
C GLU A 220 -17.26 11.91 -22.12
N LEU A 221 -17.14 12.67 -21.03
CA LEU A 221 -17.88 12.41 -19.80
C LEU A 221 -19.37 12.75 -19.98
N MET A 222 -20.24 11.81 -19.64
CA MET A 222 -21.69 12.02 -19.70
C MET A 222 -22.22 12.54 -18.37
N LEU A 223 -22.38 13.85 -18.23
CA LEU A 223 -22.95 14.45 -17.04
C LEU A 223 -24.47 14.26 -17.01
N ARG A 224 -24.99 13.72 -15.91
CA ARG A 224 -26.41 13.40 -15.71
C ARG A 224 -26.81 13.60 -14.26
N ALA A 225 -28.09 13.85 -14.01
CA ALA A 225 -28.63 13.74 -12.65
C ALA A 225 -28.39 12.31 -12.14
N TRP A 226 -27.73 12.17 -11.00
CA TRP A 226 -27.34 10.85 -10.48
C TRP A 226 -28.57 9.95 -10.22
N GLU A 227 -29.72 10.56 -9.91
CA GLU A 227 -30.99 9.88 -9.69
C GLU A 227 -31.51 9.16 -10.95
N SER A 228 -31.12 9.62 -12.14
CA SER A 228 -31.52 9.05 -13.43
C SER A 228 -30.68 7.84 -13.86
N LEU A 229 -29.58 7.56 -13.15
CA LEU A 229 -28.66 6.49 -13.50
C LEU A 229 -29.19 5.11 -13.07
N ASP A 230 -29.06 4.13 -13.96
CA ASP A 230 -29.37 2.73 -13.69
C ASP A 230 -28.20 2.04 -12.99
N LEU A 231 -28.10 2.26 -11.68
CA LEU A 231 -27.00 1.74 -10.86
C LEU A 231 -26.95 0.20 -10.85
N ALA A 232 -28.06 -0.49 -11.09
CA ALA A 232 -28.13 -1.95 -11.12
C ALA A 232 -27.37 -2.56 -12.32
N ALA A 233 -27.12 -1.78 -13.37
CA ALA A 233 -26.33 -2.18 -14.52
C ALA A 233 -24.89 -1.63 -14.51
N MET A 234 -24.53 -0.77 -13.55
CA MET A 234 -23.30 0.02 -13.57
C MET A 234 -22.33 -0.37 -12.44
N SER A 235 -21.04 -0.12 -12.67
CA SER A 235 -20.06 -0.03 -11.60
C SER A 235 -20.01 1.40 -11.09
N VAL A 236 -20.11 1.60 -9.79
CA VAL A 236 -20.29 2.93 -9.19
C VAL A 236 -19.07 3.29 -8.35
N ALA A 237 -18.45 4.44 -8.58
CA ALA A 237 -17.58 5.09 -7.62
C ALA A 237 -18.39 6.15 -6.85
N CYS A 238 -18.40 6.11 -5.53
CA CYS A 238 -19.22 6.99 -4.71
C CYS A 238 -18.40 7.63 -3.58
N GLY A 239 -18.56 8.95 -3.42
CA GLY A 239 -18.02 9.71 -2.29
C GLY A 239 -16.94 10.74 -2.59
N CYS A 240 -16.33 10.71 -3.77
CA CYS A 240 -15.32 11.69 -4.21
C CYS A 240 -15.90 13.11 -4.17
N GLY A 241 -15.46 13.92 -3.19
CA GLY A 241 -15.96 15.27 -2.93
C GLY A 241 -17.46 15.33 -2.60
N GLY A 242 -18.02 14.28 -1.99
CA GLY A 242 -19.45 14.15 -1.75
C GLY A 242 -20.02 15.02 -0.62
N GLY A 243 -19.16 15.50 0.29
CA GLY A 243 -19.57 16.24 1.48
C GLY A 243 -20.72 15.57 2.26
N GLU A 244 -21.58 16.35 2.90
CA GLU A 244 -22.77 15.83 3.58
C GLU A 244 -23.85 15.34 2.58
N ALA A 245 -23.86 15.89 1.36
CA ALA A 245 -24.87 15.59 0.34
C ALA A 245 -24.90 14.09 -0.04
N VAL A 246 -23.73 13.42 0.00
CA VAL A 246 -23.60 12.00 -0.35
C VAL A 246 -24.48 11.09 0.51
N ARG A 247 -24.78 11.49 1.74
CA ARG A 247 -25.58 10.68 2.69
C ARG A 247 -26.95 10.31 2.14
N SER A 248 -27.56 11.22 1.40
CA SER A 248 -28.87 10.98 0.78
C SER A 248 -28.81 9.95 -0.35
N ALA A 249 -27.67 9.85 -1.04
CA ALA A 249 -27.46 8.90 -2.13
C ALA A 249 -27.08 7.49 -1.63
N LEU A 250 -26.39 7.39 -0.48
CA LEU A 250 -25.82 6.14 0.02
C LEU A 250 -26.82 4.99 0.16
N PRO A 251 -28.05 5.15 0.72
CA PRO A 251 -29.00 4.05 0.81
C PRO A 251 -29.34 3.43 -0.56
N ARG A 252 -29.51 4.26 -1.60
CA ARG A 252 -29.77 3.79 -2.96
C ARG A 252 -28.52 3.16 -3.57
N VAL A 253 -27.37 3.81 -3.46
CA VAL A 253 -26.09 3.27 -3.98
C VAL A 253 -25.78 1.90 -3.36
N LEU A 254 -25.86 1.79 -2.03
CA LEU A 254 -25.62 0.56 -1.28
C LEU A 254 -26.67 -0.52 -1.56
N SER A 255 -27.89 -0.18 -1.99
CA SER A 255 -28.90 -1.19 -2.33
C SER A 255 -28.83 -1.68 -3.77
N THR A 256 -28.52 -0.80 -4.70
CA THR A 256 -28.76 -1.04 -6.13
C THR A 256 -27.50 -1.27 -6.95
N ALA A 257 -26.36 -0.65 -6.61
CA ALA A 257 -25.16 -0.69 -7.45
C ALA A 257 -24.69 -2.13 -7.73
N ARG A 258 -24.45 -2.48 -9.01
CA ARG A 258 -23.92 -3.80 -9.40
C ARG A 258 -22.54 -4.05 -8.82
N ALA A 259 -21.65 -3.08 -8.98
CA ALA A 259 -20.34 -3.06 -8.35
C ALA A 259 -20.13 -1.67 -7.74
N LEU A 260 -19.45 -1.60 -6.60
CA LEU A 260 -19.36 -0.37 -5.82
C LEU A 260 -17.95 -0.14 -5.29
N VAL A 261 -17.41 1.06 -5.55
CA VAL A 261 -16.22 1.62 -4.92
C VAL A 261 -16.67 2.76 -4.02
N LEU A 262 -16.37 2.69 -2.73
CA LEU A 262 -16.64 3.76 -1.77
C LEU A 262 -15.34 4.42 -1.36
N ASP A 263 -15.25 5.73 -1.54
CA ASP A 263 -14.08 6.53 -1.16
C ASP A 263 -14.51 7.78 -0.38
N ALA A 264 -13.56 8.41 0.31
CA ALA A 264 -13.69 9.75 0.86
C ALA A 264 -14.96 9.96 1.72
N ASP A 265 -15.83 10.89 1.31
CA ASP A 265 -16.98 11.31 2.11
C ASP A 265 -18.05 10.21 2.26
N ALA A 266 -18.12 9.27 1.32
CA ALA A 266 -18.97 8.09 1.51
C ALA A 266 -18.50 7.25 2.71
N LEU A 267 -17.19 7.09 2.88
CA LEU A 267 -16.62 6.36 4.01
C LEU A 267 -16.81 7.12 5.32
N ASN A 268 -16.68 8.44 5.31
CA ASN A 268 -16.94 9.29 6.48
C ASN A 268 -18.41 9.19 6.93
N ALA A 269 -19.34 9.27 5.99
CA ALA A 269 -20.77 9.10 6.25
C ALA A 269 -21.10 7.71 6.82
N ILE A 270 -20.53 6.65 6.24
CA ILE A 270 -20.70 5.27 6.73
C ILE A 270 -20.12 5.12 8.14
N ALA A 271 -18.93 5.66 8.40
CA ALA A 271 -18.33 5.59 9.74
C ALA A 271 -19.21 6.23 10.82
N ALA A 272 -19.95 7.30 10.49
CA ALA A 272 -20.83 8.01 11.41
C ALA A 272 -22.23 7.39 11.58
N ASP A 273 -22.60 6.38 10.77
CA ASP A 273 -23.98 5.89 10.70
C ASP A 273 -24.05 4.34 10.79
N PRO A 274 -24.49 3.77 11.92
CA PRO A 274 -24.62 2.33 12.11
C PRO A 274 -25.56 1.64 11.10
N GLN A 275 -26.57 2.35 10.59
CA GLN A 275 -27.48 1.79 9.60
C GLN A 275 -26.78 1.66 8.25
N LEU A 276 -26.00 2.66 7.84
CA LEU A 276 -25.18 2.57 6.63
C LEU A 276 -24.09 1.50 6.74
N GLN A 277 -23.46 1.32 7.91
CA GLN A 277 -22.52 0.22 8.16
C GLN A 277 -23.19 -1.15 7.98
N SER A 278 -24.41 -1.30 8.52
CA SER A 278 -25.19 -2.53 8.39
C SER A 278 -25.57 -2.81 6.93
N GLN A 279 -25.95 -1.78 6.19
CA GLN A 279 -26.26 -1.89 4.76
C GLN A 279 -25.02 -2.27 3.93
N LEU A 280 -23.86 -1.65 4.19
CA LEU A 280 -22.60 -1.98 3.54
C LEU A 280 -22.26 -3.46 3.76
N LYS A 281 -22.28 -3.93 5.02
CA LYS A 281 -22.01 -5.33 5.33
C LYS A 281 -23.00 -6.29 4.66
N ALA A 282 -24.28 -5.93 4.62
CA ALA A 282 -25.33 -6.76 4.03
C ALA A 282 -25.22 -6.93 2.51
N ARG A 283 -24.52 -6.02 1.80
CA ARG A 283 -24.31 -6.13 0.34
C ARG A 283 -23.66 -7.45 -0.06
N ALA A 284 -22.68 -7.91 0.71
CA ALA A 284 -21.96 -9.15 0.43
C ALA A 284 -22.88 -10.38 0.36
N GLY A 285 -23.99 -10.39 1.11
CA GLY A 285 -24.95 -11.48 1.14
C GLY A 285 -25.94 -11.51 -0.02
N ARG A 286 -25.96 -10.48 -0.89
CA ARG A 286 -26.97 -10.35 -1.95
C ARG A 286 -26.62 -11.06 -3.26
N GLY A 287 -25.41 -11.62 -3.37
CA GLY A 287 -24.93 -12.31 -4.56
C GLY A 287 -24.66 -11.35 -5.74
N GLY A 288 -23.51 -11.50 -6.39
CA GLY A 288 -23.18 -10.70 -7.59
C GLY A 288 -22.89 -9.21 -7.37
N GLN A 289 -22.96 -8.69 -6.14
CA GLN A 289 -22.65 -7.30 -5.80
C GLN A 289 -21.21 -7.14 -5.26
N ALA A 290 -20.28 -6.78 -6.14
CA ALA A 290 -18.91 -6.46 -5.76
C ALA A 290 -18.84 -5.16 -4.95
N THR A 291 -18.00 -5.12 -3.91
CA THR A 291 -17.76 -3.91 -3.13
C THR A 291 -16.28 -3.76 -2.78
N VAL A 292 -15.72 -2.58 -3.04
CA VAL A 292 -14.38 -2.15 -2.66
C VAL A 292 -14.52 -0.86 -1.84
N ILE A 293 -13.81 -0.77 -0.72
CA ILE A 293 -13.65 0.49 0.03
C ILE A 293 -12.18 0.91 0.03
N THR A 294 -11.90 2.20 -0.11
CA THR A 294 -10.53 2.71 -0.30
C THR A 294 -10.08 3.68 0.78
N PRO A 295 -10.20 3.36 2.09
CA PRO A 295 -9.91 4.33 3.15
C PRO A 295 -8.42 4.72 3.21
N HIS A 296 -8.14 6.00 3.41
CA HIS A 296 -6.87 6.44 3.98
C HIS A 296 -6.85 6.21 5.50
N PRO A 297 -5.70 6.33 6.21
CA PRO A 297 -5.61 5.99 7.63
C PRO A 297 -6.63 6.68 8.56
N LEU A 298 -6.98 7.95 8.32
CA LEU A 298 -7.99 8.66 9.13
C LEU A 298 -9.42 8.14 8.91
N GLU A 299 -9.79 7.75 7.69
CA GLU A 299 -11.09 7.14 7.35
C GLU A 299 -11.18 5.73 7.93
N ALA A 300 -10.10 4.94 7.80
CA ALA A 300 -9.99 3.62 8.41
C ALA A 300 -10.15 3.69 9.93
N ALA A 301 -9.52 4.67 10.57
CA ALA A 301 -9.63 4.92 12.00
C ALA A 301 -11.08 5.21 12.42
N ARG A 302 -11.79 6.08 11.67
CA ARG A 302 -13.21 6.36 11.90
C ARG A 302 -14.08 5.11 11.73
N LEU A 303 -13.87 4.34 10.66
CA LEU A 303 -14.60 3.11 10.38
C LEU A 303 -14.37 2.04 11.47
N LEU A 304 -13.16 1.96 12.03
CA LEU A 304 -12.80 1.02 13.08
C LEU A 304 -13.16 1.51 14.49
N GLY A 305 -13.38 2.82 14.68
CA GLY A 305 -13.54 3.43 16.01
C GLY A 305 -12.22 3.50 16.79
N ARG A 306 -11.11 3.76 16.09
CA ARG A 306 -9.75 3.86 16.65
C ARG A 306 -9.08 5.18 16.27
N SER A 307 -7.84 5.39 16.71
CA SER A 307 -7.02 6.49 16.22
C SER A 307 -6.30 6.13 14.91
N ALA A 308 -5.89 7.13 14.12
CA ALA A 308 -5.04 6.88 12.95
C ALA A 308 -3.65 6.34 13.33
N ALA A 309 -3.16 6.65 14.53
CA ALA A 309 -1.92 6.08 15.04
C ALA A 309 -2.06 4.56 15.24
N ASP A 310 -3.18 4.08 15.78
CA ASP A 310 -3.44 2.64 15.94
C ASP A 310 -3.50 1.92 14.59
N VAL A 311 -4.13 2.55 13.58
CA VAL A 311 -4.18 2.01 12.21
C VAL A 311 -2.78 1.96 11.58
N GLN A 312 -1.96 2.99 11.81
CA GLN A 312 -0.60 3.05 11.28
C GLN A 312 0.37 2.12 11.99
N ALA A 313 0.12 1.79 13.27
CA ALA A 313 0.93 0.88 14.06
C ALA A 313 0.86 -0.57 13.52
N ASP A 314 -0.29 -0.99 12.99
CA ASP A 314 -0.44 -2.27 12.29
C ASP A 314 -1.47 -2.17 11.16
N ARG A 315 -0.97 -1.75 9.99
CA ARG A 315 -1.77 -1.53 8.78
C ARG A 315 -2.35 -2.84 8.22
N LEU A 316 -1.62 -3.96 8.32
CA LEU A 316 -2.08 -5.27 7.84
C LEU A 316 -3.27 -5.76 8.66
N ALA A 317 -3.16 -5.70 10.00
CA ALA A 317 -4.26 -6.08 10.88
C ALA A 317 -5.48 -5.18 10.69
N ALA A 318 -5.28 -3.85 10.56
CA ALA A 318 -6.37 -2.91 10.33
C ALA A 318 -7.12 -3.17 9.00
N ALA A 319 -6.39 -3.43 7.92
CA ALA A 319 -6.99 -3.77 6.62
C ALA A 319 -7.79 -5.08 6.68
N GLY A 320 -7.23 -6.12 7.31
CA GLY A 320 -7.92 -7.40 7.51
C GLY A 320 -9.16 -7.29 8.40
N GLU A 321 -9.11 -6.45 9.45
CA GLU A 321 -10.26 -6.18 10.30
C GLU A 321 -11.40 -5.47 9.55
N LEU A 322 -11.08 -4.43 8.77
CA LEU A 322 -12.04 -3.74 7.92
C LEU A 322 -12.69 -4.71 6.93
N ALA A 323 -11.89 -5.55 6.28
CA ALA A 323 -12.36 -6.52 5.28
C ALA A 323 -13.37 -7.50 5.89
N ARG A 324 -13.06 -8.06 7.08
CA ARG A 324 -13.99 -8.92 7.81
C ARG A 324 -15.21 -8.19 8.35
N ARG A 325 -15.04 -6.95 8.84
CA ARG A 325 -16.13 -6.16 9.43
C ARG A 325 -17.22 -5.85 8.41
N PHE A 326 -16.82 -5.46 7.21
CA PHE A 326 -17.72 -5.04 6.14
C PHE A 326 -17.92 -6.09 5.04
N SER A 327 -17.30 -7.26 5.17
CA SER A 327 -17.38 -8.37 4.21
C SER A 327 -17.09 -7.94 2.76
N CYS A 328 -16.09 -7.09 2.57
CA CYS A 328 -15.75 -6.53 1.26
C CYS A 328 -14.25 -6.37 1.08
N VAL A 329 -13.83 -6.00 -0.13
CA VAL A 329 -12.44 -5.68 -0.44
C VAL A 329 -12.09 -4.32 0.14
N VAL A 330 -10.92 -4.22 0.76
CA VAL A 330 -10.40 -3.00 1.37
C VAL A 330 -9.06 -2.67 0.72
N VAL A 331 -8.91 -1.42 0.31
CA VAL A 331 -7.61 -0.82 -0.01
C VAL A 331 -7.28 0.20 1.07
N LEU A 332 -6.42 -0.18 2.02
CA LEU A 332 -5.92 0.74 3.02
C LEU A 332 -4.78 1.58 2.42
N LYS A 333 -5.10 2.82 2.04
CA LYS A 333 -4.17 3.73 1.35
C LYS A 333 -3.01 4.14 2.27
N GLY A 334 -1.87 4.49 1.66
CA GLY A 334 -0.67 4.98 2.32
C GLY A 334 0.61 4.35 1.76
N SER A 335 1.75 4.64 2.41
CA SER A 335 3.05 4.05 2.06
C SER A 335 2.99 2.54 2.26
N GLY A 336 3.08 1.76 1.17
CA GLY A 336 2.72 0.35 1.19
C GLY A 336 1.21 0.17 1.30
N SER A 337 0.45 0.53 0.26
CA SER A 337 -1.01 0.36 0.31
C SER A 337 -1.36 -1.13 0.39
N ILE A 338 -2.33 -1.48 1.24
CA ILE A 338 -2.67 -2.88 1.53
C ILE A 338 -4.04 -3.19 0.95
N THR A 339 -4.12 -4.22 0.11
CA THR A 339 -5.38 -4.77 -0.39
C THR A 339 -5.74 -6.02 0.39
N ALA A 340 -6.89 -6.05 1.04
CA ALA A 340 -7.36 -7.18 1.84
C ALA A 340 -8.82 -7.53 1.52
N ALA A 341 -9.17 -8.82 1.59
CA ALA A 341 -10.54 -9.30 1.44
C ALA A 341 -10.77 -10.55 2.30
N PRO A 342 -12.02 -10.86 2.70
CA PRO A 342 -12.30 -12.10 3.42
C PRO A 342 -11.89 -13.33 2.61
N GLY A 343 -11.05 -14.19 3.19
CA GLY A 343 -10.59 -15.43 2.55
C GLY A 343 -9.42 -15.28 1.58
N GLU A 344 -8.95 -14.06 1.33
CA GLU A 344 -7.79 -13.79 0.48
C GLU A 344 -6.56 -13.45 1.32
N LEU A 345 -5.37 -13.82 0.85
CA LEU A 345 -4.11 -13.35 1.41
C LEU A 345 -3.95 -11.84 1.13
N PRO A 346 -3.65 -11.01 2.13
CA PRO A 346 -3.42 -9.58 1.91
C PRO A 346 -2.28 -9.32 0.93
N VAL A 347 -2.43 -8.30 0.09
CA VAL A 347 -1.41 -7.85 -0.85
C VAL A 347 -0.83 -6.51 -0.39
N VAL A 348 0.49 -6.41 -0.29
CA VAL A 348 1.21 -5.16 -0.02
C VAL A 348 1.72 -4.57 -1.33
N ASN A 349 1.30 -3.35 -1.67
CA ASN A 349 1.74 -2.69 -2.88
C ASN A 349 3.09 -1.98 -2.71
N PHE A 350 4.09 -2.35 -3.52
CA PHE A 350 5.42 -1.75 -3.44
C PHE A 350 5.60 -0.52 -4.36
N THR A 351 4.73 -0.33 -5.34
CA THR A 351 4.80 0.80 -6.28
C THR A 351 4.30 2.11 -5.67
N GLY A 352 4.65 3.21 -6.31
CA GLY A 352 4.26 4.57 -5.95
C GLY A 352 5.22 5.23 -4.98
N ASN A 353 5.28 6.55 -5.02
CA ASN A 353 6.21 7.33 -4.21
C ASN A 353 5.52 8.59 -3.65
N ALA A 354 6.29 9.41 -2.95
CA ALA A 354 5.77 10.60 -2.27
C ALA A 354 5.09 11.63 -3.22
N LYS A 355 5.32 11.56 -4.54
CA LYS A 355 4.61 12.39 -5.52
C LYS A 355 3.08 12.20 -5.46
N LEU A 356 2.60 11.05 -4.98
CA LEU A 356 1.16 10.77 -4.81
C LEU A 356 0.53 11.47 -3.61
N ALA A 357 1.32 12.07 -2.72
CA ALA A 357 0.85 12.79 -1.53
C ALA A 357 0.32 14.19 -1.89
N THR A 358 -0.62 14.25 -2.84
CA THR A 358 -1.31 15.46 -3.28
C THR A 358 -2.82 15.19 -3.35
N ALA A 359 -3.62 16.25 -3.25
CA ALA A 359 -5.08 16.12 -3.29
C ALA A 359 -5.55 15.54 -4.64
N GLY A 360 -6.58 14.70 -4.60
CA GLY A 360 -7.22 14.12 -5.78
C GLY A 360 -6.64 12.79 -6.26
N THR A 361 -5.45 12.36 -5.82
CA THR A 361 -4.90 11.05 -6.23
C THR A 361 -5.75 9.89 -5.71
N GLY A 362 -6.38 10.04 -4.54
CA GLY A 362 -7.38 9.09 -4.04
C GLY A 362 -8.60 8.96 -4.96
N ASP A 363 -9.10 10.08 -5.49
CA ASP A 363 -10.25 10.08 -6.42
C ASP A 363 -9.90 9.36 -7.73
N VAL A 364 -8.67 9.58 -8.23
CA VAL A 364 -8.13 8.86 -9.39
C VAL A 364 -8.13 7.35 -9.14
N LEU A 365 -7.60 6.90 -8.00
CA LEU A 365 -7.61 5.48 -7.63
C LEU A 365 -9.04 4.92 -7.59
N ALA A 366 -10.00 5.64 -7.00
CA ALA A 366 -11.39 5.19 -6.95
C ALA A 366 -11.99 4.99 -8.36
N GLY A 367 -11.69 5.91 -9.29
CA GLY A 367 -12.06 5.78 -10.70
C GLY A 367 -11.42 4.59 -11.40
N MET A 368 -10.12 4.37 -11.18
CA MET A 368 -9.38 3.23 -11.74
C MET A 368 -9.97 1.90 -11.28
N VAL A 369 -10.26 1.74 -9.99
CA VAL A 369 -10.90 0.54 -9.44
C VAL A 369 -12.28 0.33 -10.09
N ALA A 370 -13.09 1.39 -10.22
CA ALA A 370 -14.41 1.29 -10.81
C ALA A 370 -14.37 0.86 -12.30
N ALA A 371 -13.37 1.32 -13.07
CA ALA A 371 -13.17 0.90 -14.45
C ALA A 371 -12.84 -0.59 -14.56
N ARG A 372 -11.95 -1.11 -13.70
CA ARG A 372 -11.62 -2.55 -13.66
C ARG A 372 -12.84 -3.41 -13.30
N LEU A 373 -13.64 -2.96 -12.34
CA LEU A 373 -14.92 -3.62 -12.01
C LEU A 373 -15.91 -3.59 -13.18
N ALA A 374 -15.99 -2.49 -13.94
CA ALA A 374 -16.84 -2.39 -15.12
C ALA A 374 -16.42 -3.35 -16.24
N GLN A 375 -15.12 -3.58 -16.38
CA GLN A 375 -14.54 -4.56 -17.31
C GLN A 375 -14.74 -6.03 -16.87
N GLY A 376 -15.34 -6.26 -15.69
CA GLY A 376 -15.67 -7.60 -15.20
C GLY A 376 -14.59 -8.26 -14.35
N ALA A 377 -13.54 -7.52 -13.96
CA ALA A 377 -12.54 -8.04 -13.04
C ALA A 377 -13.16 -8.34 -11.66
N ALA A 378 -12.68 -9.41 -11.02
CA ALA A 378 -13.06 -9.72 -9.64
C ALA A 378 -12.61 -8.58 -8.70
N ALA A 379 -13.39 -8.28 -7.66
CA ALA A 379 -13.17 -7.09 -6.85
C ALA A 379 -11.76 -7.00 -6.23
N PHE A 380 -11.21 -8.13 -5.77
CA PHE A 380 -9.87 -8.17 -5.21
C PHE A 380 -8.79 -7.90 -6.26
N ALA A 381 -8.89 -8.56 -7.43
CA ALA A 381 -8.00 -8.33 -8.57
C ALA A 381 -8.09 -6.88 -9.09
N ALA A 382 -9.31 -6.37 -9.26
CA ALA A 382 -9.58 -4.99 -9.69
C ALA A 382 -8.92 -3.95 -8.76
N ALA A 383 -9.04 -4.15 -7.45
CA ALA A 383 -8.43 -3.28 -6.45
C ALA A 383 -6.90 -3.38 -6.50
N HIS A 384 -6.36 -4.59 -6.50
CA HIS A 384 -4.92 -4.85 -6.54
C HIS A 384 -4.27 -4.25 -7.82
N GLU A 385 -4.83 -4.53 -8.99
CA GLU A 385 -4.38 -3.99 -10.28
C GLU A 385 -4.38 -2.47 -10.31
N ALA A 386 -5.48 -1.84 -9.88
CA ALA A 386 -5.62 -0.39 -9.88
C ALA A 386 -4.60 0.28 -8.93
N VAL A 387 -4.39 -0.28 -7.73
CA VAL A 387 -3.40 0.24 -6.77
C VAL A 387 -1.99 0.14 -7.33
N HIS A 388 -1.63 -1.00 -7.93
CA HIS A 388 -0.32 -1.18 -8.53
C HIS A 388 -0.10 -0.21 -9.70
N ALA A 389 -1.05 -0.13 -10.64
CA ALA A 389 -0.95 0.76 -11.80
C ALA A 389 -0.89 2.25 -11.40
N HIS A 390 -1.68 2.66 -10.40
CA HIS A 390 -1.66 4.00 -9.86
C HIS A 390 -0.29 4.37 -9.26
N GLY A 391 0.31 3.44 -8.50
CA GLY A 391 1.68 3.61 -7.98
C GLY A 391 2.73 3.62 -9.09
N ALA A 392 2.65 2.68 -10.03
CA ALA A 392 3.60 2.58 -11.14
C ALA A 392 3.60 3.84 -12.02
N CYS A 393 2.44 4.48 -12.21
CA CYS A 393 2.35 5.78 -12.88
C CYS A 393 3.18 6.87 -12.16
N ALA A 394 3.17 6.88 -10.83
CA ALA A 394 3.97 7.82 -10.06
C ALA A 394 5.47 7.49 -10.10
N ASP A 395 5.83 6.21 -10.16
CA ASP A 395 7.23 5.77 -10.27
C ASP A 395 7.83 6.13 -11.63
N ALA A 396 7.05 5.98 -12.70
CA ALA A 396 7.41 6.41 -14.05
C ALA A 396 7.23 7.92 -14.29
N TRP A 397 6.90 8.71 -13.24
CA TRP A 397 6.63 10.13 -13.40
C TRP A 397 7.93 10.91 -13.68
N PRO A 398 8.00 11.66 -14.80
CA PRO A 398 9.23 12.34 -15.19
C PRO A 398 9.68 13.37 -14.16
N ASP A 399 10.98 13.58 -14.06
CA ASP A 399 11.57 14.62 -13.23
C ASP A 399 11.31 16.01 -13.84
N GLY A 400 11.05 17.00 -12.98
CA GLY A 400 10.71 18.36 -13.38
C GLY A 400 9.26 18.74 -13.10
N PRO A 401 8.27 18.24 -13.86
CA PRO A 401 6.88 18.63 -13.65
C PRO A 401 6.30 17.98 -12.39
N ALA A 402 5.61 18.78 -11.59
CA ALA A 402 4.86 18.28 -10.43
C ALA A 402 3.78 17.28 -10.89
N LEU A 403 3.60 16.21 -10.12
CA LEU A 403 2.48 15.30 -10.33
C LEU A 403 1.18 16.00 -9.95
N THR A 404 0.23 16.06 -10.88
CA THR A 404 -1.14 16.51 -10.64
C THR A 404 -2.11 15.35 -10.79
N ALA A 405 -3.19 15.34 -10.00
CA ALA A 405 -4.21 14.30 -10.09
C ALA A 405 -4.86 14.24 -11.48
N SER A 406 -5.05 15.37 -12.16
CA SER A 406 -5.59 15.42 -13.53
C SER A 406 -4.68 14.72 -14.54
N SER A 407 -3.37 14.98 -14.47
CA SER A 407 -2.40 14.35 -15.36
C SER A 407 -2.23 12.87 -15.03
N LEU A 408 -2.35 12.49 -13.76
CA LEU A 408 -2.35 11.10 -13.32
C LEU A 408 -3.58 10.36 -13.84
N ALA A 409 -4.77 10.97 -13.76
CA ALA A 409 -6.00 10.43 -14.32
C ALA A 409 -5.88 10.15 -15.82
N GLY A 410 -5.21 11.04 -16.57
CA GLY A 410 -4.93 10.86 -18.00
C GLY A 410 -3.99 9.69 -18.35
N ARG A 411 -3.31 9.11 -17.35
CA ARG A 411 -2.38 7.98 -17.50
C ARG A 411 -2.91 6.67 -16.89
N ALA A 412 -4.14 6.70 -16.37
CA ALA A 412 -4.81 5.59 -15.68
C ALA A 412 -5.04 4.34 -16.55
#